data_AF-A0AA46VXN7-F1
#
_entry.id   AF-A0AA46VXN7-F1
#
_cell.length_a   1.000
_cell.length_b   1.000
_cell.length_c   1.000
_cell.angle_alpha   90.00
_cell.angle_beta   90.00
_cell.angle_gamma   90.00
#
_symmetry.space_group_name_H-M   'P 1'
#
loop_
_entity.id
_entity.type
_entity.pdbx_description
1 polymer ?
#
loop_
_entity_poly.entity_id
_entity_poly.type
_entity_poly.pdbx_seq_one_letter_code
_entity_poly.pdbx_strand_id
1 'polypeptide(L)'
;MSKLNQAWALALAWASKRIRSPFSNFATKFVLFLGSGIVATPLLEHLIFNAVLNHFFGIDLGIEVPDTQAYIAGVVLIALSLTHNLLFNKLDHSYQVNIKNVETSIYKSLWDKLDAVLDDTARLSNLYSTYYSVQDDDLALKAEESIISCADHLRKNRPFYFSDDFYEKCISICNDSYVEARAFRACIQAKKEEELAIGRDASLSEKIEYYEKHYNYDKARKEAKKNLTVIKSQSEKVCADIRSHIGCI
;
A
#
# COMPACT_ATOMS: atom_id res chain seq x y z
N MET A 1 8.53 -13.34 24.68
CA MET A 1 7.22 -12.81 25.15
C MET A 1 6.44 -13.95 25.80
N SER A 2 5.81 -13.73 26.95
CA SER A 2 5.01 -14.76 27.64
C SER A 2 3.71 -15.06 26.87
N LYS A 3 3.18 -16.28 26.99
CA LYS A 3 1.88 -16.67 26.42
C LYS A 3 0.73 -15.77 26.89
N LEU A 4 0.83 -15.25 28.11
CA LEU A 4 -0.12 -14.33 28.74
C LEU A 4 -0.18 -12.98 28.01
N ASN A 5 0.98 -12.45 27.59
CA ASN A 5 1.05 -11.21 26.81
C ASN A 5 0.45 -11.37 25.41
N GLN A 6 0.59 -12.55 24.79
CA GLN A 6 -0.01 -12.85 23.49
C GLN A 6 -1.54 -12.95 23.56
N ALA A 7 -2.06 -13.65 24.58
CA ALA A 7 -3.50 -13.77 24.81
C ALA A 7 -4.15 -12.41 25.10
N TRP A 8 -3.47 -11.56 25.89
CA TRP A 8 -3.93 -10.20 26.17
C TRP A 8 -3.95 -9.32 24.92
N ALA A 9 -2.91 -9.41 24.08
CA ALA A 9 -2.87 -8.69 22.80
C ALA A 9 -4.01 -9.11 21.85
N LEU A 10 -4.31 -10.41 21.80
CA LEU A 10 -5.43 -10.95 21.02
C LEU A 10 -6.78 -10.45 21.53
N ALA A 11 -6.99 -10.43 22.85
CA ALA A 11 -8.21 -9.93 23.46
C ALA A 11 -8.42 -8.43 23.16
N LEU A 12 -7.36 -7.61 23.28
CA LEU A 12 -7.40 -6.20 22.94
C LEU A 12 -7.68 -5.96 21.45
N ALA A 13 -7.07 -6.75 20.56
CA ALA A 13 -7.31 -6.67 19.12
C ALA A 13 -8.76 -7.03 18.78
N TRP A 14 -9.30 -8.07 19.40
CA TRP A 14 -10.69 -8.49 19.25
C TRP A 14 -11.67 -7.41 19.73
N ALA A 15 -11.45 -6.86 20.93
CA ALA A 15 -12.28 -5.81 21.50
C ALA A 15 -12.26 -4.55 20.63
N SER A 16 -11.07 -4.12 20.18
CA SER A 16 -10.89 -2.97 19.30
C SER A 16 -11.60 -3.15 17.95
N LYS A 17 -11.60 -4.37 17.41
CA LYS A 17 -12.33 -4.70 16.18
C LYS A 17 -13.85 -4.66 16.41
N ARG A 18 -14.32 -5.13 17.57
CA ARG A 18 -15.75 -5.17 17.89
C ARG A 18 -16.33 -3.77 18.13
N ILE A 19 -15.62 -2.92 18.87
CA ILE A 19 -16.01 -1.52 19.13
C ILE A 19 -16.09 -0.74 17.81
N ARG A 20 -15.15 -0.95 16.89
CA ARG A 20 -15.16 -0.31 15.56
C ARG A 20 -16.19 -0.89 14.58
N SER A 21 -16.96 -1.90 14.96
CA SER A 21 -17.92 -2.49 14.03
C SER A 21 -19.05 -1.51 13.69
N PRO A 22 -19.58 -1.54 12.45
CA PRO A 22 -20.70 -0.69 12.04
C PRO A 22 -21.92 -0.82 12.97
N PHE A 23 -22.16 -2.05 13.44
CA PHE A 23 -23.20 -2.36 14.41
C PHE A 23 -22.98 -1.68 15.76
N SER A 24 -21.75 -1.65 16.27
CA SER A 24 -21.43 -0.98 17.54
C SER A 24 -21.68 0.52 17.45
N ASN A 25 -21.25 1.17 16.36
CA ASN A 25 -21.51 2.59 16.13
C ASN A 25 -23.01 2.89 16.00
N PHE A 26 -23.74 2.05 15.26
CA PHE A 26 -25.20 2.18 15.14
C PHE A 26 -25.88 2.06 16.51
N ALA A 27 -25.53 1.05 17.30
CA ALA A 27 -26.06 0.85 18.64
C ALA A 27 -25.78 2.06 19.54
N THR A 28 -24.59 2.66 19.48
CA THR A 28 -24.26 3.88 20.23
C THR A 28 -25.13 5.07 19.84
N LYS A 29 -25.32 5.31 18.54
CA LYS A 29 -26.18 6.40 18.06
C LYS A 29 -27.63 6.19 18.49
N PHE A 30 -28.11 4.95 18.42
CA PHE A 30 -29.44 4.58 18.87
C PHE A 30 -29.63 4.79 20.37
N VAL A 31 -28.69 4.34 21.21
CA VAL A 31 -28.74 4.53 22.66
C VAL A 31 -28.64 6.01 23.04
N LEU A 32 -27.84 6.80 22.32
CA LEU A 32 -27.77 8.25 22.52
C LEU A 32 -29.11 8.93 22.20
N PHE A 33 -29.75 8.54 21.08
CA PHE A 33 -31.08 9.03 20.72
C PHE A 33 -32.13 8.65 21.78
N LEU A 34 -32.14 7.39 22.21
CA LEU A 34 -33.06 6.89 23.23
C LEU A 34 -32.86 7.62 24.57
N GLY A 35 -31.61 7.76 25.03
CA GLY A 35 -31.27 8.50 26.25
C GLY A 35 -31.67 9.97 26.17
N SER A 36 -31.45 10.62 25.01
CA SER A 36 -31.90 11.99 24.79
C SER A 36 -33.43 12.13 24.79
N GLY A 37 -34.15 11.15 24.24
CA GLY A 37 -35.60 11.09 24.29
C GLY A 37 -36.13 10.93 25.72
N ILE A 38 -35.56 10.03 26.51
CA ILE A 38 -35.97 9.83 27.93
C ILE A 38 -35.83 11.13 28.74
N VAL A 39 -34.79 11.93 28.48
CA VAL A 39 -34.58 13.21 29.17
C VAL A 39 -35.48 14.32 28.61
N ALA A 40 -35.64 14.40 27.29
CA ALA A 40 -36.33 15.49 26.63
C ALA A 40 -37.85 15.35 26.64
N THR A 41 -38.39 14.13 26.53
CA THR A 41 -39.83 13.88 26.41
C THR A 41 -40.62 14.39 27.63
N PRO A 42 -40.23 14.12 28.89
CA PRO A 42 -40.99 14.61 30.04
C PRO A 42 -41.01 16.14 30.14
N LEU A 43 -39.89 16.80 29.81
CA LEU A 43 -39.81 18.26 29.73
C LEU A 43 -40.71 18.82 28.63
N LEU A 44 -40.66 18.24 27.44
CA LEU A 44 -41.47 18.66 26.30
C LEU A 44 -42.96 18.47 26.57
N GLU A 45 -43.36 17.30 27.06
CA GLU A 45 -44.75 17.01 27.44
C GLU A 45 -45.24 18.01 28.48
N HIS A 46 -44.48 18.21 29.55
CA HIS A 46 -44.86 19.14 30.60
C HIS A 46 -44.98 20.59 30.09
N LEU A 47 -44.03 21.08 29.26
CA LEU A 47 -44.09 22.41 28.67
C LEU A 47 -45.28 22.58 27.72
N ILE A 48 -45.56 21.56 26.90
CA ILE A 48 -46.69 21.58 25.96
C ILE A 48 -48.02 21.54 26.71
N PHE A 49 -48.18 20.66 27.70
CA PHE A 49 -49.41 20.57 28.49
C PHE A 49 -49.65 21.85 29.29
N ASN A 50 -48.61 22.42 29.92
CA ASN A 50 -48.78 23.68 30.64
C ASN A 50 -49.16 24.83 29.70
N ALA A 51 -48.55 24.92 28.51
CA ALA A 51 -48.90 25.93 27.52
C ALA A 51 -50.36 25.79 27.03
N VAL A 52 -50.82 24.56 26.75
CA VAL A 52 -52.19 24.29 26.31
C VAL A 52 -53.19 24.58 27.42
N LEU A 53 -52.93 24.12 28.65
CA LEU A 53 -53.83 24.30 29.79
C LEU A 53 -53.91 25.75 30.23
N ASN A 54 -52.80 26.50 30.20
CA ASN A 54 -52.80 27.91 30.48
C ASN A 54 -53.55 28.70 29.40
N HIS A 55 -53.32 28.39 28.11
CA HIS A 55 -53.96 29.13 27.02
C HIS A 55 -55.47 28.89 26.90
N PHE A 56 -55.93 27.65 27.05
CA PHE A 56 -57.35 27.30 26.85
C PHE A 56 -58.17 27.30 28.15
N PHE A 57 -57.55 26.98 29.28
CA PHE A 57 -58.26 26.78 30.55
C PHE A 57 -57.81 27.74 31.66
N GLY A 58 -56.78 28.57 31.43
CA GLY A 58 -56.24 29.49 32.43
C GLY A 58 -55.60 28.79 33.64
N ILE A 59 -55.24 27.51 33.50
CA ILE A 59 -54.63 26.70 34.56
C ILE A 59 -53.12 26.70 34.36
N ASP A 60 -52.37 27.18 35.35
CA ASP A 60 -50.92 27.05 35.41
C ASP A 60 -50.56 25.87 36.33
N LEU A 61 -49.93 24.84 35.76
CA LEU A 61 -49.51 23.64 36.48
C LEU A 61 -48.22 23.87 37.29
N GLY A 62 -47.54 25.02 37.16
CA GLY A 62 -46.20 25.22 37.70
C GLY A 62 -45.17 24.33 36.97
N ILE A 63 -43.90 24.35 37.39
CA ILE A 63 -42.87 23.44 36.84
C ILE A 63 -42.60 22.36 37.90
N GLU A 64 -43.21 21.18 37.75
CA GLU A 64 -42.80 20.00 38.51
C GLU A 64 -41.66 19.29 37.76
N VAL A 65 -40.54 19.07 38.46
CA VAL A 65 -39.39 18.38 37.88
C VAL A 65 -39.78 16.92 37.62
N PRO A 66 -39.64 16.40 36.39
CA PRO A 66 -40.04 15.05 36.08
C PRO A 66 -39.14 14.02 36.77
N ASP A 67 -39.71 12.84 37.02
CA ASP A 67 -39.12 11.66 37.67
C ASP A 67 -37.58 11.61 37.64
N THR A 68 -36.96 11.92 38.78
CA THR A 68 -35.52 11.98 38.97
C THR A 68 -34.82 10.70 38.53
N GLN A 69 -35.48 9.54 38.64
CA GLN A 69 -34.90 8.26 38.23
C GLN A 69 -34.76 8.15 36.71
N ALA A 70 -35.76 8.61 35.96
CA ALA A 70 -35.71 8.66 34.50
C ALA A 70 -34.61 9.61 34.00
N TYR A 71 -34.44 10.75 34.67
CA TYR A 71 -33.39 11.71 34.38
C TYR A 71 -31.99 11.12 34.61
N ILE A 72 -31.77 10.47 35.76
CA ILE A 72 -30.50 9.80 36.06
C ILE A 72 -30.21 8.72 35.02
N ALA A 73 -31.20 7.88 34.68
CA ALA A 73 -31.04 6.85 33.66
C ALA A 73 -30.68 7.43 32.29
N GLY A 74 -31.38 8.49 31.86
CA GLY A 74 -31.10 9.20 30.62
C GLY A 74 -29.68 9.79 30.57
N VAL A 75 -29.25 10.46 31.64
CA VAL A 75 -27.89 11.02 31.74
C VAL A 75 -26.82 9.93 31.71
N VAL A 76 -27.03 8.80 32.40
CA VAL A 76 -26.10 7.66 32.35
C VAL A 76 -26.01 7.06 30.95
N LEU A 77 -27.14 6.89 30.24
CA LEU A 77 -27.16 6.41 28.86
C LEU A 77 -26.43 7.36 27.91
N ILE A 78 -26.61 8.68 28.08
CA ILE A 78 -25.90 9.71 27.31
C ILE A 78 -24.39 9.64 27.60
N ALA A 79 -23.98 9.56 28.87
CA ALA A 79 -22.58 9.50 29.26
C ALA A 79 -21.87 8.24 28.73
N LEU A 80 -22.51 7.07 28.82
CA LEU A 80 -22.00 5.83 28.26
C LEU A 80 -21.88 5.89 26.74
N SER A 81 -22.89 6.44 26.06
CA SER A 81 -22.89 6.58 24.61
C SER A 81 -21.80 7.54 24.13
N LEU A 82 -21.63 8.67 24.83
CA LEU A 82 -20.57 9.63 24.53
C LEU A 82 -19.19 9.01 24.73
N THR A 83 -18.99 8.28 25.83
CA THR A 83 -17.73 7.58 26.11
C THR A 83 -17.41 6.55 25.02
N HIS A 84 -18.40 5.74 24.62
CA HIS A 84 -18.21 4.80 23.52
C HIS A 84 -17.91 5.52 22.20
N ASN A 85 -18.62 6.60 21.87
CA ASN A 85 -18.40 7.33 20.62
C ASN A 85 -16.99 7.95 20.55
N LEU A 86 -16.50 8.53 21.65
CA LEU A 86 -15.14 9.04 21.74
C LEU A 86 -14.11 7.91 21.57
N LEU A 87 -14.36 6.75 22.19
CA LEU A 87 -13.49 5.58 22.07
C LEU A 87 -13.50 5.03 20.63
N PHE A 88 -14.67 4.93 20.00
CA PHE A 88 -14.83 4.55 18.60
C PHE A 88 -14.02 5.46 17.69
N ASN A 89 -14.20 6.79 17.80
CA ASN A 89 -13.49 7.76 16.97
C ASN A 89 -11.98 7.67 17.15
N LYS A 90 -11.50 7.52 18.39
CA LYS A 90 -10.07 7.37 18.67
C LYS A 90 -9.50 6.09 18.06
N LEU A 91 -10.19 4.96 18.24
CA LEU A 91 -9.74 3.66 17.72
C LEU A 91 -9.79 3.62 16.19
N ASP A 92 -10.83 4.19 15.59
CA ASP A 92 -11.00 4.23 14.14
C ASP A 92 -9.97 5.15 13.50
N HIS A 93 -9.77 6.35 14.03
CA HIS A 93 -8.70 7.25 13.59
C HIS A 93 -7.32 6.57 13.67
N SER A 94 -7.01 5.93 14.80
CA SER A 94 -5.74 5.20 14.98
C SER A 94 -5.57 4.08 13.95
N TYR A 95 -6.65 3.37 13.63
CA TYR A 95 -6.65 2.30 12.62
C TYR A 95 -6.45 2.84 11.20
N GLN A 96 -7.16 3.92 10.84
CA GLN A 96 -7.02 4.57 9.54
C GLN A 96 -5.60 5.10 9.33
N VAL A 97 -5.02 5.75 10.35
CA VAL A 97 -3.62 6.20 10.33
C VAL A 97 -2.68 5.01 10.14
N ASN A 98 -2.90 3.89 10.83
CA ASN A 98 -2.06 2.71 10.68
C ASN A 98 -2.16 2.10 9.26
N ILE A 99 -3.36 1.97 8.70
CA ILE A 99 -3.53 1.52 7.31
C ILE A 99 -2.77 2.45 6.36
N LYS A 100 -2.92 3.76 6.53
CA LYS A 100 -2.26 4.77 5.68
C LYS A 100 -0.74 4.69 5.78
N ASN A 101 -0.21 4.43 6.97
CA ASN A 101 1.23 4.21 7.18
C ASN A 101 1.72 2.92 6.50
N VAL A 102 0.95 1.82 6.59
CA VAL A 102 1.25 0.56 5.92
C VAL A 102 1.23 0.75 4.40
N GLU A 103 0.20 1.40 3.87
CA GLU A 103 0.09 1.74 2.46
C GLU A 103 1.29 2.55 1.99
N THR A 104 1.63 3.63 2.70
CA THR A 104 2.81 4.46 2.40
C THR A 104 4.10 3.63 2.41
N SER A 105 4.26 2.72 3.38
CA SER A 105 5.42 1.83 3.47
C SER A 105 5.50 0.87 2.29
N ILE A 106 4.36 0.37 1.79
CA ILE A 106 4.30 -0.50 0.62
C ILE A 106 4.74 0.25 -0.62
N TYR A 107 4.23 1.46 -0.85
CA TYR A 107 4.65 2.24 -2.03
C TYR A 107 6.11 2.69 -1.97
N LYS A 108 6.65 3.03 -0.80
CA LYS A 108 8.09 3.30 -0.62
C LYS A 108 8.92 2.06 -0.94
N SER A 109 8.54 0.89 -0.40
CA SER A 109 9.22 -0.37 -0.69
C SER A 109 9.12 -0.77 -2.17
N LEU A 110 8.00 -0.46 -2.83
CA LEU A 110 7.84 -0.69 -4.27
C LEU A 110 8.80 0.20 -5.07
N TRP A 111 8.89 1.48 -4.72
CA TRP A 111 9.84 2.39 -5.36
C TRP A 111 11.27 1.85 -5.25
N ASP A 112 11.74 1.53 -4.04
CA ASP A 112 13.10 1.03 -3.82
C ASP A 112 13.40 -0.21 -4.68
N LYS A 113 12.41 -1.09 -4.85
CA LYS A 113 12.52 -2.30 -5.68
C LYS A 113 12.54 -1.99 -7.18
N LEU A 114 11.73 -1.02 -7.65
CA LEU A 114 11.74 -0.60 -9.05
C LEU A 114 13.06 0.09 -9.42
N ASP A 115 13.61 0.92 -8.52
CA ASP A 115 14.92 1.55 -8.70
C ASP A 115 16.01 0.49 -8.78
N ALA A 116 16.00 -0.52 -7.89
CA ALA A 116 16.95 -1.63 -7.95
C ALA A 116 16.87 -2.41 -9.27
N VAL A 117 15.66 -2.71 -9.75
CA VAL A 117 15.45 -3.37 -11.05
C VAL A 117 16.04 -2.53 -12.19
N LEU A 118 15.76 -1.23 -12.21
CA LEU A 118 16.25 -0.34 -13.25
C LEU A 118 17.78 -0.24 -13.23
N ASP A 119 18.38 -0.01 -12.06
CA ASP A 119 19.81 0.15 -11.89
C ASP A 119 20.58 -1.13 -12.24
N ASP A 120 20.12 -2.28 -11.74
CA ASP A 120 20.79 -3.56 -12.00
C ASP A 120 20.67 -3.95 -13.49
N THR A 121 19.51 -3.72 -14.11
CA THR A 121 19.32 -3.96 -15.55
C THR A 121 20.15 -2.99 -16.40
N ALA A 122 20.23 -1.72 -16.01
CA ALA A 122 21.03 -0.71 -16.70
C ALA A 122 22.52 -1.06 -16.74
N ARG A 123 23.04 -1.65 -15.66
CA ARG A 123 24.44 -2.09 -15.59
C ARG A 123 24.77 -3.13 -16.66
N LEU A 124 23.86 -4.07 -16.93
CA LEU A 124 24.05 -5.11 -17.95
C LEU A 124 24.28 -4.51 -19.35
N SER A 125 23.55 -3.43 -19.69
CA SER A 125 23.66 -2.78 -21.01
C SER A 125 25.07 -2.28 -21.36
N ASN A 126 25.90 -2.00 -20.35
CA ASN A 126 27.28 -1.54 -20.55
C ASN A 126 28.27 -2.69 -20.74
N LEU A 127 27.88 -3.92 -20.38
CA LEU A 127 28.73 -5.09 -20.43
C LEU A 127 28.63 -5.84 -21.76
N TYR A 128 27.67 -5.55 -22.63
CA TYR A 128 27.49 -6.29 -23.89
C TYR A 128 28.74 -6.35 -24.77
N SER A 129 29.55 -5.30 -24.81
CA SER A 129 30.75 -5.21 -25.66
C SER A 129 32.06 -5.47 -24.90
N THR A 130 32.01 -6.04 -23.69
CA THR A 130 33.20 -6.39 -22.91
C THR A 130 33.54 -7.87 -23.07
N TYR A 131 34.79 -8.25 -22.83
CA TYR A 131 35.16 -9.65 -22.67
C TYR A 131 34.37 -10.30 -21.53
N TYR A 132 34.21 -11.62 -21.62
CA TYR A 132 33.62 -12.39 -20.54
C TYR A 132 34.42 -12.17 -19.24
N SER A 133 33.68 -12.04 -18.15
CA SER A 133 34.23 -12.02 -16.81
C SER A 133 33.28 -12.77 -15.88
N VAL A 134 33.80 -13.38 -14.81
CA VAL A 134 32.97 -14.03 -13.78
C VAL A 134 31.98 -13.03 -13.16
N GLN A 135 32.34 -11.75 -13.11
CA GLN A 135 31.46 -10.68 -12.61
C GLN A 135 30.24 -10.45 -13.51
N ASP A 136 30.28 -10.81 -14.79
CA ASP A 136 29.11 -10.70 -15.68
C ASP A 136 27.99 -11.65 -15.21
N ASP A 137 28.33 -12.87 -14.78
CA ASP A 137 27.38 -13.84 -14.25
C ASP A 137 26.78 -13.40 -12.91
N ASP A 138 27.61 -12.83 -12.03
CA ASP A 138 27.18 -12.29 -10.73
C ASP A 138 26.21 -11.10 -10.91
N LEU A 139 26.52 -10.19 -11.84
CA LEU A 139 25.68 -9.04 -12.14
C LEU A 139 24.37 -9.44 -12.82
N ALA A 140 24.40 -10.42 -13.72
CA ALA A 140 23.20 -10.97 -14.35
C ALA A 140 22.29 -11.63 -13.30
N LEU A 141 22.87 -12.43 -12.40
CA LEU A 141 22.12 -13.06 -11.31
C LEU A 141 21.49 -12.00 -10.39
N LYS A 142 22.24 -10.97 -10.03
CA LYS A 142 21.72 -9.87 -9.20
C LYS A 142 20.54 -9.16 -9.85
N ALA A 143 20.61 -8.88 -11.15
CA ALA A 143 19.49 -8.28 -11.87
C ALA A 143 18.24 -9.18 -11.86
N GLU A 144 18.41 -10.49 -12.11
CA GLU A 144 17.33 -11.47 -12.03
C GLU A 144 16.68 -11.52 -10.63
N GLU A 145 17.50 -11.52 -9.57
CA GLU A 145 17.03 -11.49 -8.19
C GLU A 145 16.23 -10.21 -7.88
N SER A 146 16.72 -9.05 -8.32
CA SER A 146 16.02 -7.77 -8.17
C SER A 146 14.65 -7.80 -8.88
N ILE A 147 14.58 -8.34 -10.09
CA ILE A 147 13.34 -8.47 -10.87
C ILE A 147 12.34 -9.40 -10.17
N ILE A 148 12.78 -10.58 -9.75
CA ILE A 148 11.93 -11.55 -9.03
C ILE A 148 11.44 -10.96 -7.71
N SER A 149 12.32 -10.27 -6.98
CA SER A 149 12.01 -9.62 -5.71
C SER A 149 11.01 -8.47 -5.85
N CYS A 150 11.00 -7.77 -6.98
CA CYS A 150 10.00 -6.76 -7.31
C CYS A 150 8.66 -7.39 -7.71
N ALA A 151 8.67 -8.37 -8.61
CA ALA A 151 7.47 -9.08 -9.05
C ALA A 151 6.74 -9.79 -7.90
N ASP A 152 7.46 -10.45 -6.99
CA ASP A 152 6.85 -11.08 -5.81
C ASP A 152 6.29 -10.06 -4.83
N HIS A 153 6.95 -8.91 -4.67
CA HIS A 153 6.42 -7.80 -3.87
C HIS A 153 5.11 -7.26 -4.46
N LEU A 154 5.05 -7.02 -5.77
CA LEU A 154 3.83 -6.63 -6.48
C LEU A 154 2.70 -7.64 -6.24
N ARG A 155 2.98 -8.93 -6.39
CA ARG A 155 1.97 -9.98 -6.18
C ARG A 155 1.43 -10.01 -4.75
N LYS A 156 2.31 -9.92 -3.75
CA LYS A 156 1.93 -10.00 -2.33
C LYS A 156 1.13 -8.79 -1.86
N ASN A 157 1.34 -7.62 -2.46
CA ASN A 157 0.73 -6.37 -2.03
C ASN A 157 -0.38 -5.89 -2.98
N ARG A 158 -0.86 -6.72 -3.91
CA ARG A 158 -1.92 -6.39 -4.86
C ARG A 158 -3.11 -5.62 -4.28
N PRO A 159 -3.67 -5.98 -3.09
CA PRO A 159 -4.81 -5.27 -2.52
C PRO A 159 -4.57 -3.81 -2.14
N PHE A 160 -3.32 -3.36 -2.06
CA PHE A 160 -2.96 -2.00 -1.66
C PHE A 160 -2.76 -1.05 -2.85
N TYR A 161 -2.73 -1.55 -4.08
CA TYR A 161 -2.52 -0.70 -5.26
C TYR A 161 -3.80 0.02 -5.67
N PHE A 162 -3.68 1.32 -5.92
CA PHE A 162 -4.83 2.21 -6.16
C PHE A 162 -5.50 1.97 -7.53
N SER A 163 -4.85 1.29 -8.47
CA SER A 163 -5.44 0.92 -9.76
C SER A 163 -4.76 -0.31 -10.38
N ASP A 164 -5.53 -1.07 -11.17
CA ASP A 164 -4.99 -2.17 -11.97
C ASP A 164 -4.02 -1.63 -13.04
N ASP A 165 -4.30 -0.49 -13.67
CA ASP A 165 -3.40 0.14 -14.65
C ASP A 165 -2.01 0.44 -14.06
N PHE A 166 -1.95 0.94 -12.83
CA PHE A 166 -0.68 1.16 -12.13
C PHE A 166 0.06 -0.15 -11.88
N TYR A 167 -0.66 -1.18 -11.43
CA TYR A 167 -0.09 -2.50 -11.21
C TYR A 167 0.48 -3.10 -12.50
N GLU A 168 -0.28 -3.05 -13.60
CA GLU A 168 0.13 -3.56 -14.91
C GLU A 168 1.35 -2.82 -15.47
N LYS A 169 1.45 -1.49 -15.28
CA LYS A 169 2.67 -0.73 -15.62
C LYS A 169 3.89 -1.23 -14.85
N CYS A 170 3.76 -1.47 -13.54
CA CYS A 170 4.85 -2.00 -12.72
C CYS A 170 5.28 -3.41 -13.16
N ILE A 171 4.31 -4.25 -13.52
CA ILE A 171 4.55 -5.59 -14.05
C ILE A 171 5.24 -5.52 -15.42
N SER A 172 4.84 -4.61 -16.31
CA SER A 172 5.51 -4.39 -17.60
C SER A 172 6.98 -4.06 -17.42
N ILE A 173 7.32 -3.17 -16.48
CA ILE A 173 8.72 -2.82 -16.17
C ILE A 173 9.52 -4.07 -15.77
N CYS A 174 8.95 -4.92 -14.91
CA CYS A 174 9.59 -6.17 -14.48
C CYS A 174 9.78 -7.13 -15.67
N ASN A 175 8.77 -7.27 -16.52
CA ASN A 175 8.82 -8.14 -17.70
C ASN A 175 9.84 -7.68 -18.73
N ASP A 176 9.86 -6.39 -19.05
CA ASP A 176 10.81 -5.80 -20.00
C ASP A 176 12.25 -5.93 -19.47
N SER A 177 12.44 -5.71 -18.17
CA SER A 177 13.74 -5.91 -17.50
C SER A 177 14.17 -7.38 -17.51
N TYR A 178 13.21 -8.31 -17.37
CA TYR A 178 13.48 -9.75 -17.46
C TYR A 178 13.91 -10.17 -18.87
N VAL A 179 13.27 -9.62 -19.90
CA VAL A 179 13.67 -9.85 -21.29
C VAL A 179 15.11 -9.40 -21.52
N GLU A 180 15.49 -8.24 -20.98
CA GLU A 180 16.87 -7.74 -21.06
C GLU A 180 17.88 -8.61 -20.32
N ALA A 181 17.56 -9.02 -19.08
CA ALA A 181 18.43 -9.92 -18.31
C ALA A 181 18.64 -11.26 -19.04
N ARG A 182 17.59 -11.82 -19.64
CA ARG A 182 17.65 -13.04 -20.44
C ARG A 182 18.48 -12.85 -21.71
N ALA A 183 18.32 -11.73 -22.41
CA ALA A 183 19.15 -11.41 -23.58
C ALA A 183 20.63 -11.30 -23.21
N PHE A 184 20.93 -10.72 -22.04
CA PHE A 184 22.29 -10.62 -21.54
C PHE A 184 22.87 -11.99 -21.14
N ARG A 185 22.08 -12.91 -20.59
CA ARG A 185 22.51 -14.32 -20.38
C ARG A 185 22.94 -15.00 -21.67
N ALA A 186 22.21 -14.76 -22.77
CA ALA A 186 22.61 -15.26 -24.09
C ALA A 186 23.91 -14.60 -24.57
N CYS A 187 24.11 -13.31 -24.29
CA CYS A 187 25.37 -12.61 -24.56
C CYS A 187 26.55 -13.23 -23.78
N ILE A 188 26.39 -13.52 -22.49
CA ILE A 188 27.42 -14.20 -21.68
C ILE A 188 27.82 -15.54 -22.31
N GLN A 189 26.83 -16.32 -22.76
CA GLN A 189 27.10 -17.60 -23.41
C GLN A 189 27.91 -17.42 -24.71
N ALA A 190 27.54 -16.45 -25.55
CA ALA A 190 28.30 -16.12 -26.76
C ALA A 190 29.75 -15.69 -26.44
N LYS A 191 29.95 -14.88 -25.39
CA LYS A 191 31.31 -14.47 -24.98
C LYS A 191 32.16 -15.65 -24.50
N LYS A 192 31.57 -16.61 -23.78
CA LYS A 192 32.25 -17.85 -23.36
C LYS A 192 32.65 -18.69 -24.58
N GLU A 193 31.77 -18.80 -25.56
CA GLU A 193 32.05 -19.52 -26.82
C GLU A 193 33.13 -18.82 -27.65
N GLU A 194 33.14 -17.49 -27.71
CA GLU A 194 34.20 -16.70 -28.35
C GLU A 194 35.56 -16.95 -27.70
N GLU A 195 35.63 -16.86 -26.36
CA GLU A 195 36.88 -17.10 -25.63
C GLU A 195 37.40 -18.53 -25.82
N LEU A 196 36.51 -19.52 -25.93
CA LEU A 196 36.89 -20.90 -26.23
C LEU A 196 37.35 -21.10 -27.69
N ALA A 197 36.76 -20.39 -28.64
CA ALA A 197 36.99 -20.58 -30.07
C ALA A 197 38.27 -19.88 -30.57
N ILE A 198 38.46 -18.61 -30.21
CA ILE A 198 39.55 -17.78 -30.73
C ILE A 198 40.54 -17.37 -29.64
N GLY A 199 40.18 -17.50 -28.36
CA GLY A 199 41.00 -17.07 -27.25
C GLY A 199 40.91 -15.55 -26.98
N ARG A 200 41.19 -15.16 -25.74
CA ARG A 200 41.07 -13.76 -25.29
C ARG A 200 41.98 -12.79 -26.04
N ASP A 201 43.18 -13.26 -26.41
CA ASP A 201 44.22 -12.48 -27.06
C ASP A 201 44.16 -12.54 -28.61
N ALA A 202 43.06 -13.05 -29.18
CA ALA A 202 42.87 -13.10 -30.63
C ALA A 202 43.03 -11.73 -31.29
N SER A 203 43.54 -11.74 -32.52
CA SER A 203 43.72 -10.54 -33.33
C SER A 203 42.37 -9.87 -33.64
N LEU A 204 42.40 -8.58 -33.94
CA LEU A 204 41.18 -7.82 -34.26
C LEU A 204 40.43 -8.41 -35.47
N SER A 205 41.15 -8.94 -36.46
CA SER A 205 40.56 -9.61 -37.63
C SER A 205 39.79 -10.87 -37.26
N GLU A 206 40.32 -11.70 -36.37
CA GLU A 206 39.65 -12.93 -35.89
C GLU A 206 38.38 -12.60 -35.08
N LYS A 207 38.46 -11.53 -34.27
CA LYS A 207 37.31 -11.02 -33.49
C LYS A 207 36.19 -10.47 -34.38
N ILE A 208 36.55 -9.72 -35.44
CA ILE A 208 35.58 -9.22 -36.42
C ILE A 208 34.92 -10.38 -37.17
N GLU A 209 35.70 -11.38 -37.58
CA GLU A 209 35.17 -12.55 -38.28
C GLU A 209 34.20 -13.36 -37.41
N TYR A 210 34.53 -13.56 -36.12
CA TYR A 210 33.63 -14.21 -35.18
C TYR A 210 32.34 -13.41 -34.97
N TYR A 211 32.46 -12.09 -34.79
CA TYR A 211 31.34 -11.16 -34.64
C TYR A 211 30.36 -11.19 -35.82
N GLU A 212 30.87 -11.23 -37.06
CA GLU A 212 30.04 -11.25 -38.26
C GLU A 212 29.33 -12.60 -38.47
N LYS A 213 29.91 -13.70 -38.00
CA LYS A 213 29.37 -15.05 -38.19
C LYS A 213 28.49 -15.57 -37.05
N HIS A 214 28.76 -15.17 -35.81
CA HIS A 214 28.19 -15.83 -34.63
C HIS A 214 27.32 -14.91 -33.75
N TYR A 215 27.82 -13.73 -33.36
CA TYR A 215 27.06 -12.83 -32.48
C TYR A 215 27.43 -11.36 -32.66
N ASN A 216 26.41 -10.52 -32.90
CA ASN A 216 26.60 -9.08 -33.09
C ASN A 216 26.39 -8.31 -31.77
N TYR A 217 27.47 -8.14 -31.02
CA TYR A 217 27.46 -7.44 -29.71
C TYR A 217 27.02 -5.98 -29.79
N ASP A 218 27.39 -5.25 -30.85
CA ASP A 218 27.02 -3.83 -31.00
C ASP A 218 25.52 -3.64 -31.25
N LYS A 219 24.93 -4.51 -32.08
CA LYS A 219 23.49 -4.52 -32.33
C LYS A 219 22.74 -4.86 -31.05
N ALA A 220 23.17 -5.91 -30.33
CA ALA A 220 22.59 -6.30 -29.06
C ALA A 220 22.67 -5.16 -28.01
N ARG A 221 23.82 -4.48 -27.92
CA ARG A 221 24.00 -3.32 -27.04
C ARG A 221 23.09 -2.14 -27.42
N LYS A 222 22.95 -1.84 -28.72
CA LYS A 222 22.07 -0.77 -29.20
C LYS A 222 20.59 -1.07 -28.87
N GLU A 223 20.18 -2.32 -29.03
CA GLU A 223 18.85 -2.79 -28.68
C GLU A 223 18.60 -2.69 -27.17
N ALA A 224 19.53 -3.20 -26.34
CA ALA A 224 19.45 -3.11 -24.89
C ALA A 224 19.34 -1.65 -24.40
N LYS A 225 20.11 -0.72 -24.98
CA LYS A 225 20.00 0.73 -24.65
C LYS A 225 18.65 1.33 -25.03
N LYS A 226 18.10 0.93 -26.19
CA LYS A 226 16.77 1.38 -26.62
C LYS A 226 15.70 0.88 -25.65
N ASN A 227 15.74 -0.39 -25.29
CA ASN A 227 14.78 -1.01 -24.38
C ASN A 227 14.91 -0.42 -22.98
N LEU A 228 16.12 -0.21 -22.48
CA LEU A 228 16.37 0.48 -21.21
C LEU A 228 15.80 1.91 -21.18
N THR A 229 15.83 2.63 -22.30
CA THR A 229 15.23 3.97 -22.40
C THR A 229 13.71 3.90 -22.23
N VAL A 230 13.06 2.87 -22.78
CA VAL A 230 11.62 2.63 -22.61
C VAL A 230 11.31 2.29 -21.15
N ILE A 231 12.04 1.33 -20.57
CA ILE A 231 11.90 0.91 -19.16
C ILE A 231 12.06 2.12 -18.23
N LYS A 232 13.09 2.95 -18.46
CA LYS A 232 13.32 4.17 -17.68
C LYS A 232 12.16 5.14 -17.78
N SER A 233 11.65 5.40 -18.99
CA SER A 233 10.50 6.30 -19.18
C SER A 233 9.24 5.80 -18.48
N GLN A 234 8.99 4.48 -18.50
CA GLN A 234 7.88 3.87 -17.77
C GLN A 234 8.09 3.99 -16.24
N SER A 235 9.30 3.71 -15.76
CA SER A 235 9.66 3.82 -14.34
C SER A 235 9.48 5.26 -13.83
N GLU A 236 9.91 6.28 -14.58
CA GLU A 236 9.72 7.68 -14.22
C GLU A 236 8.23 8.05 -14.09
N LYS A 237 7.37 7.52 -14.96
CA LYS A 237 5.90 7.72 -14.87
C LYS A 237 5.34 7.04 -13.62
N VAL A 238 5.73 5.80 -13.34
CA VAL A 238 5.31 5.07 -12.14
C VAL A 238 5.77 5.80 -10.88
N CYS A 239 7.01 6.28 -10.84
CA CYS A 239 7.53 7.07 -9.72
C CYS A 239 6.78 8.40 -9.55
N ALA A 240 6.38 9.06 -10.64
CA ALA A 240 5.52 10.24 -10.56
C ALA A 240 4.13 9.91 -10.00
N ASP A 241 3.53 8.79 -10.44
CA ASP A 241 2.25 8.30 -9.92
C ASP A 241 2.35 7.99 -8.41
N ILE A 242 3.43 7.33 -7.97
CA ILE A 242 3.70 7.07 -6.55
C ILE A 242 3.85 8.37 -5.75
N ARG A 243 4.62 9.35 -6.27
CA ARG A 243 4.78 10.65 -5.61
C ARG A 243 3.47 11.41 -5.50
N SER A 244 2.65 11.37 -6.53
CA SER A 244 1.33 12.00 -6.49
C SER A 244 0.45 11.33 -5.43
N HIS A 245 0.46 9.99 -5.36
CA HIS A 245 -0.37 9.25 -4.42
C HIS A 245 0.07 9.45 -2.97
N ILE A 246 1.38 9.38 -2.69
CA ILE A 246 1.94 9.60 -1.34
C ILE A 246 1.98 11.09 -0.97
N GLY A 247 2.17 11.99 -1.94
CA GLY A 247 2.36 13.42 -1.74
C GLY A 247 1.08 14.26 -1.73
N CYS A 248 -0.04 13.75 -2.24
CA CYS A 248 -1.38 14.33 -2.05
C CYS A 248 -2.00 14.02 -0.67
N ILE A 249 -1.21 13.46 0.24
CA ILE A 249 -1.61 12.93 1.56
C ILE A 249 -1.09 13.83 2.68
#